data_AF-A0A8S3JHF6-F1
#
_entry.id   AF-A0A8S3JHF6-F1
#
_cell.length_a   1.000
_cell.length_b   1.000
_cell.length_c   1.000
_cell.angle_alpha   90.00
_cell.angle_beta   90.00
_cell.angle_gamma   90.00
#
_symmetry.space_group_name_H-M   'P 1'
#
loop_
_entity.id
_entity.type
_entity.pdbx_description
1 polymer ?
#
loop_
_entity_poly.entity_id
_entity_poly.type
_entity_poly.pdbx_seq_one_letter_code
_entity_poly.pdbx_strand_id
1 'polypeptide(L)'
;TTSWLDETDSSTVPTERNLKKIDELNLYSSTRWDCVLQYLVNPDRGQITRDTIDVFVHAKLLKRNEDTSSSSTDPYTITGAGFQFLLMNRRSQVWFFIINSLETRQV
;
A
#
# COMPACT_ATOMS: atom_id res chain seq x y z
N THR A 1 -6.52 -22.02 56.56
CA THR A 1 -7.34 -22.39 55.39
C THR A 1 -7.04 -21.38 54.29
N THR A 2 -5.90 -21.54 53.62
CA THR A 2 -5.39 -20.55 52.66
C THR A 2 -6.00 -20.82 51.30
N SER A 3 -6.85 -19.89 50.87
CA SER A 3 -7.59 -19.90 49.60
C SER A 3 -6.63 -19.69 48.43
N TRP A 4 -6.20 -20.81 47.82
CA TRP A 4 -5.42 -20.87 46.59
C TRP A 4 -6.34 -20.87 45.35
N LEU A 5 -7.05 -19.77 45.12
CA LEU A 5 -7.80 -19.56 43.88
C LEU A 5 -7.77 -18.07 43.53
N ASP A 6 -6.66 -17.57 42.98
CA ASP A 6 -6.67 -16.45 42.02
C ASP A 6 -5.31 -16.24 41.31
N GLU A 7 -4.62 -17.31 40.94
CA GLU A 7 -3.45 -17.19 40.05
C GLU A 7 -3.70 -18.02 38.79
N THR A 8 -3.54 -17.34 37.64
CA THR A 8 -3.48 -17.88 36.28
C THR A 8 -4.78 -17.95 35.47
N ASP A 9 -5.41 -16.79 35.19
CA ASP A 9 -5.84 -16.54 33.80
C ASP A 9 -5.92 -15.03 33.49
N SER A 10 -4.77 -14.39 33.32
CA SER A 10 -4.67 -13.02 32.82
C SER A 10 -3.66 -12.93 31.69
N SER A 11 -3.84 -13.77 30.67
CA SER A 11 -3.08 -13.68 29.41
C SER A 11 -3.93 -13.85 28.15
N THR A 12 -5.25 -14.04 28.28
CA THR A 12 -6.15 -14.33 27.14
C THR A 12 -7.10 -13.17 26.79
N VAL A 13 -7.07 -12.11 27.61
CA VAL A 13 -7.60 -10.74 27.48
C VAL A 13 -6.91 -9.80 26.48
N PRO A 14 -7.19 -9.65 25.17
CA PRO A 14 -6.61 -8.55 24.42
C PRO A 14 -7.04 -7.25 25.09
N THR A 15 -6.11 -6.59 25.80
CA THR A 15 -6.42 -5.34 26.51
C THR A 15 -7.04 -4.38 25.49
N GLU A 16 -8.12 -3.68 25.83
CA GLU A 16 -8.80 -2.75 24.89
C GLU A 16 -7.83 -1.76 24.22
N ARG A 17 -6.73 -1.42 24.90
CA ARG A 17 -5.62 -0.62 24.35
C ARG A 17 -4.91 -1.30 23.16
N ASN A 18 -4.68 -2.60 23.24
CA ASN A 18 -4.11 -3.39 22.14
C ASN A 18 -5.06 -3.47 20.95
N LEU A 19 -6.38 -3.61 21.19
CA LEU A 19 -7.38 -3.61 20.12
C LEU A 19 -7.44 -2.27 19.39
N LYS A 20 -7.51 -1.14 20.12
CA LYS A 20 -7.45 0.21 19.52
C LYS A 20 -6.19 0.43 18.68
N LYS A 21 -5.05 -0.09 19.14
CA LYS A 21 -3.78 -0.02 18.40
C LYS A 21 -3.81 -0.82 17.09
N ILE A 22 -4.47 -1.98 17.08
CA ILE A 22 -4.65 -2.79 15.87
C ILE A 22 -5.56 -2.04 14.89
N ASP A 23 -6.66 -1.44 15.37
CA ASP A 23 -7.58 -0.68 14.53
C ASP A 23 -6.91 0.55 13.91
N GLU A 24 -6.12 1.29 14.70
CA GLU A 24 -5.30 2.41 14.22
C GLU A 24 -4.31 1.98 13.14
N LEU A 25 -3.64 0.83 13.32
CA LEU A 25 -2.69 0.31 12.35
C LEU A 25 -3.37 -0.15 11.05
N ASN A 26 -4.55 -0.77 11.15
CA ASN A 26 -5.35 -1.16 9.99
C ASN A 26 -5.84 0.06 9.21
N LEU A 27 -6.27 1.11 9.92
CA LEU A 27 -6.65 2.38 9.31
C LEU A 27 -5.46 3.05 8.61
N TYR A 28 -4.32 3.13 9.29
CA TYR A 28 -3.11 3.70 8.73
C TYR A 28 -2.66 2.96 7.46
N SER A 29 -2.54 1.63 7.54
CA SER A 29 -2.11 0.81 6.41
C SER A 29 -3.07 0.88 5.22
N SER A 30 -4.38 0.88 5.48
CA SER A 30 -5.40 1.07 4.43
C SER A 30 -5.26 2.44 3.76
N THR A 31 -5.20 3.51 4.56
CA THR A 31 -5.06 4.89 4.06
C THR A 31 -3.79 5.06 3.22
N ARG A 32 -2.66 4.50 3.69
CA ARG A 32 -1.40 4.57 2.96
C ARG A 32 -1.46 3.84 1.63
N TRP A 33 -2.14 2.70 1.58
CA TRP A 33 -2.34 1.96 0.33
C TRP A 33 -3.28 2.69 -0.61
N ASP A 34 -4.35 3.29 -0.10
CA ASP A 34 -5.28 4.07 -0.91
C ASP A 34 -4.59 5.29 -1.54
N CYS A 35 -3.68 5.97 -0.84
CA CYS A 35 -2.86 7.03 -1.44
C CYS A 35 -1.97 6.52 -2.60
N VAL A 36 -1.46 5.30 -2.48
CA VAL A 36 -0.62 4.64 -3.51
C VAL A 36 -1.45 4.33 -4.75
N LEU A 37 -2.66 3.80 -4.59
CA LEU A 37 -3.57 3.54 -5.69
C LEU A 37 -4.13 4.83 -6.31
N GLN A 38 -4.40 5.84 -5.48
CA GLN A 38 -4.88 7.15 -5.95
C GLN A 38 -3.84 7.82 -6.86
N TYR A 39 -2.56 7.72 -6.53
CA TYR A 39 -1.49 8.20 -7.40
C TYR A 39 -1.46 7.46 -8.75
N LEU A 40 -1.68 6.14 -8.73
CA LEU A 40 -1.68 5.32 -9.95
C LEU A 40 -2.77 5.75 -10.95
N VAL A 41 -3.93 6.20 -10.45
CA VAL A 41 -5.05 6.69 -11.26
C VAL A 41 -4.91 8.17 -11.60
N ASN A 42 -4.39 8.96 -10.66
CA ASN A 42 -4.25 10.40 -10.79
C ASN A 42 -2.93 10.87 -10.16
N PRO A 43 -1.86 11.03 -10.98
CA PRO A 43 -0.53 11.39 -10.52
C PRO A 43 -0.44 12.75 -9.79
N ASP A 44 -1.44 13.64 -9.95
CA ASP A 44 -1.47 14.96 -9.33
C ASP A 44 -2.00 14.92 -7.88
N ARG A 45 -2.70 13.85 -7.47
CA ARG A 45 -3.44 13.80 -6.20
C ARG A 45 -2.78 12.97 -5.09
N GLY A 46 -1.75 12.18 -5.41
CA GLY A 46 -1.13 11.27 -4.45
C GLY A 46 0.21 11.78 -3.90
N GLN A 47 0.36 11.80 -2.58
CA GLN A 47 1.66 11.99 -1.93
C GLN A 47 2.34 10.63 -1.72
N ILE A 48 3.13 10.19 -2.70
CA ILE A 48 3.92 8.96 -2.61
C ILE A 48 5.41 9.25 -2.76
N THR A 49 6.24 8.32 -2.30
CA THR A 49 7.70 8.42 -2.43
C THR A 49 8.15 8.16 -3.86
N ARG A 50 9.29 8.73 -4.25
CA ARG A 50 9.89 8.50 -5.58
C ARG A 50 10.13 7.01 -5.85
N ASP A 51 10.62 6.26 -4.87
CA ASP A 51 10.78 4.81 -4.98
C ASP A 51 9.50 4.09 -5.41
N THR A 52 8.34 4.53 -4.92
CA THR A 52 7.04 3.93 -5.29
C THR A 52 6.72 4.20 -6.77
N ILE A 53 7.06 5.40 -7.26
CA ILE A 53 6.91 5.77 -8.68
C ILE A 53 7.83 4.91 -9.54
N ASP A 54 9.09 4.74 -9.12
CA ASP A 54 10.07 3.94 -9.85
C ASP A 54 9.62 2.48 -9.95
N VAL A 55 9.04 1.92 -8.88
CA VAL A 55 8.41 0.58 -8.90
C VAL A 55 7.25 0.51 -9.88
N PHE A 56 6.38 1.52 -9.92
CA PHE A 56 5.26 1.54 -10.88
C PHE A 56 5.71 1.61 -12.33
N VAL A 57 6.77 2.37 -12.62
CA VAL A 57 7.34 2.45 -13.96
C VAL A 57 8.04 1.13 -14.33
N HIS A 58 8.82 0.55 -13.41
CA HIS A 58 9.50 -0.73 -13.61
C HIS A 58 8.50 -1.87 -13.86
N ALA A 59 7.44 -1.92 -13.05
CA ALA A 59 6.34 -2.88 -13.16
C ALA A 59 5.41 -2.61 -14.36
N LYS A 60 5.69 -1.58 -15.17
CA LYS A 60 4.88 -1.14 -16.32
C LYS A 60 3.44 -0.77 -15.96
N LEU A 61 3.16 -0.41 -14.71
CA LEU A 61 1.85 0.06 -14.27
C LEU A 61 1.60 1.51 -14.70
N LEU A 62 2.66 2.32 -14.75
CA LEU A 62 2.68 3.67 -15.31
C LEU A 62 3.60 3.75 -16.52
N LYS A 63 3.19 4.54 -17.51
CA LYS A 63 4.03 4.95 -18.65
C LYS A 63 4.30 6.44 -18.54
N ARG A 64 5.57 6.84 -18.73
CA ARG A 64 5.93 8.26 -18.82
C ARG A 64 5.42 8.83 -20.14
N ASN A 65 4.76 9.97 -20.08
CA ASN A 65 4.34 10.70 -21.27
C ASN A 65 5.55 11.46 -21.82
N GLU A 66 6.04 11.05 -22.99
CA GLU A 66 7.18 11.69 -23.67
C GLU A 66 6.73 12.85 -24.57
N ASP A 67 5.44 12.89 -24.92
CA ASP A 67 4.84 13.90 -25.78
C ASP A 67 4.27 15.07 -24.96
N THR A 68 5.04 16.15 -24.85
CA THR A 68 4.59 17.47 -24.36
C THR A 68 3.53 18.15 -25.23
N SER A 69 2.99 17.45 -26.24
CA SER A 69 2.07 17.97 -27.25
C SER A 69 0.61 17.52 -27.06
N SER A 70 0.33 16.56 -26.16
CA SER A 70 -1.03 16.26 -25.72
C SER A 70 -1.40 17.13 -24.52
N SER A 71 -2.57 17.78 -24.56
CA SER A 71 -3.09 18.72 -23.55
C SER A 71 -3.33 18.15 -22.14
N SER A 72 -2.82 16.95 -21.84
CA SER A 72 -2.81 16.36 -20.51
C SER A 72 -1.54 16.81 -19.78
N THR A 73 -1.69 17.66 -18.77
CA THR A 73 -0.61 18.16 -17.91
C THR A 73 0.10 17.06 -17.09
N ASP A 74 -0.43 15.82 -17.11
CA ASP A 74 0.05 14.74 -16.26
C ASP A 74 1.30 14.04 -16.84
N PRO A 75 2.39 13.89 -16.04
CA PRO A 75 3.65 13.30 -16.49
C PRO A 75 3.60 11.77 -16.69
N TYR A 76 2.56 11.10 -16.19
CA TYR A 76 2.40 9.65 -16.24
C TYR A 76 0.98 9.26 -16.64
N THR A 77 0.86 8.19 -17.42
CA THR A 77 -0.42 7.59 -17.80
C THR A 77 -0.48 6.14 -17.31
N ILE A 78 -1.61 5.74 -16.73
CA ILE A 78 -1.86 4.35 -16.33
C ILE A 78 -1.92 3.44 -17.56
N THR A 79 -1.29 2.27 -17.47
CA THR A 79 -1.29 1.28 -18.56
C THR A 79 -2.43 0.26 -18.38
N GLY A 80 -2.64 -0.62 -19.37
CA GLY A 80 -3.55 -1.76 -19.22
C GLY A 80 -3.18 -2.69 -18.05
N ALA A 81 -1.88 -2.86 -17.76
CA ALA A 81 -1.41 -3.60 -16.60
C ALA A 81 -1.72 -2.86 -15.27
N GLY A 82 -1.66 -1.53 -15.28
CA GLY A 82 -2.11 -0.68 -14.17
C GLY A 82 -3.58 -0.88 -13.82
N PHE A 83 -4.46 -0.94 -14.84
CA PHE A 83 -5.88 -1.26 -14.61
C PHE A 83 -6.09 -2.67 -14.07
N GLN A 84 -5.36 -3.66 -14.60
CA GLN A 84 -5.43 -5.02 -14.07
C GLN A 84 -4.97 -5.08 -12.60
N PHE A 85 -3.93 -4.34 -12.23
CA PHE A 85 -3.44 -4.23 -10.86
C PHE A 85 -4.50 -3.64 -9.91
N LEU A 86 -5.28 -2.64 -10.35
CA LEU A 86 -6.38 -2.07 -9.57
C LEU A 86 -7.51 -3.08 -9.29
N LEU A 87 -7.72 -4.05 -10.17
CA LEU A 87 -8.74 -5.09 -10.00
C LEU A 87 -8.30 -6.24 -9.08
N MET A 88 -7.01 -6.33 -8.76
CA MET A 88 -6.49 -7.36 -7.87
C MET A 88 -6.93 -7.14 -6.42
N ASN A 89 -6.96 -8.20 -5.62
CA ASN A 89 -7.18 -8.08 -4.19
C ASN A 89 -5.97 -7.46 -3.47
N ARG A 90 -6.18 -6.85 -2.30
CA ARG A 90 -5.14 -6.14 -1.54
C ARG A 90 -3.89 -6.99 -1.25
N ARG A 91 -4.07 -8.27 -0.90
CA ARG A 91 -2.93 -9.17 -0.63
C ARG A 91 -2.06 -9.40 -1.86
N SER A 92 -2.67 -9.63 -3.02
CA SER A 92 -1.94 -9.85 -4.28
C SER A 92 -1.27 -8.56 -4.76
N GLN A 93 -1.94 -7.41 -4.59
CA GLN A 93 -1.39 -6.09 -4.89
C GLN A 93 -0.11 -5.82 -4.09
N VAL A 94 -0.15 -6.04 -2.77
CA VAL A 94 1.00 -5.85 -1.88
C VAL A 94 2.13 -6.82 -2.24
N TRP A 95 1.82 -8.10 -2.48
CA TRP A 95 2.84 -9.08 -2.90
C TRP A 95 3.54 -8.68 -4.20
N PHE A 96 2.76 -8.37 -5.24
CA PHE A 96 3.27 -7.89 -6.52
C PHE A 96 4.18 -6.66 -6.33
N PHE A 97 3.73 -5.71 -5.51
CA PHE A 97 4.48 -4.50 -5.23
C PHE A 97 5.81 -4.79 -4.52
N ILE A 98 5.83 -5.69 -3.54
CA ILE A 98 7.06 -6.05 -2.82
C ILE A 98 8.08 -6.67 -3.77
N ILE A 99 7.67 -7.62 -4.62
CA ILE A 99 8.58 -8.26 -5.58
C ILE A 99 9.18 -7.23 -6.53
N ASN A 100 8.35 -6.39 -7.15
CA ASN A 100 8.84 -5.35 -8.04
C ASN A 100 9.71 -4.31 -7.30
N SER A 101 9.45 -4.03 -6.01
CA SER A 101 10.29 -3.14 -5.20
C SER A 101 11.68 -3.71 -4.92
N LEU A 102 11.80 -5.02 -4.78
CA LEU A 102 13.08 -5.69 -4.63
C LEU A 102 13.85 -5.70 -5.95
N GLU A 103 13.18 -6.03 -7.06
CA GLU A 103 13.79 -6.03 -8.40
C GLU A 103 14.27 -4.64 -8.82
N THR A 104 13.47 -3.60 -8.55
CA THR A 104 13.84 -2.20 -8.86
C THR A 104 15.08 -1.73 -8.09
N ARG A 105 15.36 -2.31 -6.93
CA ARG A 105 16.52 -1.97 -6.07
C ARG A 105 17.75 -2.86 -6.31
N GLN A 106 17.63 -3.93 -7.09
CA GLN A 106 18.73 -4.87 -7.41
C GLN A 106 19.51 -4.50 -8.68
N VAL A 107 19.28 -3.29 -9.21
CA VAL A 107 20.04 -2.68 -10.32
C VAL A 107 20.87 -1.52 -9.78
#